data_AF-A0A135VWI7-F1
#
_entry.id   AF-A0A135VWI7-F1
#
_cell.length_a   1.000
_cell.length_b   1.000
_cell.length_c   1.000
_cell.angle_alpha   90.00
_cell.angle_beta   90.00
_cell.angle_gamma   90.00
#
_symmetry.space_group_name_H-M   'P 1'
#
loop_
_entity.id
_entity.type
_entity.pdbx_description
1 polymer ?
#
loop_
_entity_poly.entity_id
_entity_poly.type
_entity_poly.pdbx_seq_one_letter_code
_entity_poly.pdbx_strand_id
1 'polypeptide(L)'
;MPEILNQNLWTSQEAERALFKDDIVGVQELKESSTLSEKIYVISCRQDLASFGIDRMRTSVEGLEARNLSLDWSKVRLEPVVAEEKVPFQEGETRIVPIKAIEIPAYAMVFHSFYGSNGMGHISCIGALEFKHYSEKRTANMTMFQSRLKASVMKGDLLGQVLVVPGKKA
;
A
#
# COMPACT_ATOMS: atom_id res chain seq x y z
N MET A 1 -28.55 0.37 -37.97
CA MET A 1 -27.91 -0.89 -37.49
C MET A 1 -26.51 -0.53 -37.04
N PRO A 2 -26.05 -0.93 -35.84
CA PRO A 2 -24.96 -0.24 -35.16
C PRO A 2 -23.59 -0.65 -35.69
N GLU A 3 -22.71 0.35 -35.79
CA GLU A 3 -21.29 0.23 -36.04
C GLU A 3 -20.59 -0.47 -34.87
N ILE A 4 -19.72 -1.42 -35.22
CA ILE A 4 -18.91 -2.19 -34.28
C ILE A 4 -17.79 -1.28 -33.78
N LEU A 5 -17.89 -0.83 -32.53
CA LEU A 5 -16.80 -0.17 -31.81
C LEU A 5 -15.68 -1.18 -31.56
N ASN A 6 -14.54 -0.95 -32.22
CA ASN A 6 -13.26 -1.62 -31.95
C ASN A 6 -12.93 -1.50 -30.46
N GLN A 7 -13.04 -2.60 -29.73
CA GLN A 7 -12.48 -2.72 -28.39
C GLN A 7 -10.98 -2.96 -28.55
N ASN A 8 -10.17 -1.95 -28.23
CA ASN A 8 -8.74 -2.13 -28.03
C ASN A 8 -8.55 -3.05 -26.81
N LEU A 9 -8.38 -4.33 -27.06
CA LEU A 9 -7.92 -5.31 -26.09
C LEU A 9 -6.44 -5.05 -25.83
N TRP A 10 -6.14 -4.47 -24.67
CA TRP A 10 -4.78 -4.28 -24.20
C TRP A 10 -4.12 -5.65 -23.99
N THR A 11 -2.94 -5.84 -24.55
CA THR A 11 -2.14 -7.04 -24.26
C THR A 11 -1.60 -6.95 -22.84
N SER A 12 -1.39 -8.09 -22.16
CA SER A 12 -0.91 -8.15 -20.77
C SER A 12 0.40 -7.36 -20.54
N GLN A 13 1.22 -7.20 -21.58
CA GLN A 13 2.46 -6.41 -21.55
C GLN A 13 2.23 -4.88 -21.59
N GLU A 14 1.12 -4.41 -22.17
CA GLU A 14 0.79 -2.97 -22.19
C GLU A 14 0.14 -2.52 -20.88
N ALA A 15 -0.56 -3.43 -20.18
CA ALA A 15 -1.03 -3.20 -18.82
C ALA A 15 0.14 -3.11 -17.80
N GLU A 16 1.17 -3.95 -17.96
CA GLU A 16 2.41 -3.85 -17.16
C GLU A 16 3.15 -2.54 -17.41
N ARG A 17 3.21 -2.05 -18.66
CA ARG A 17 3.87 -0.77 -18.97
C ARG A 17 3.16 0.47 -18.42
N ALA A 18 1.86 0.38 -18.15
CA ALA A 18 1.09 1.44 -17.48
C ALA A 18 1.23 1.40 -15.95
N LEU A 19 1.47 0.22 -15.37
CA LEU A 19 1.62 0.01 -13.92
C LEU A 19 2.99 0.43 -13.36
N PHE A 20 4.01 0.60 -14.21
CA PHE A 20 5.38 0.91 -13.79
C PHE A 20 5.83 2.36 -14.02
N LYS A 21 4.91 3.28 -14.35
CA LYS A 21 5.28 4.68 -14.62
C LYS A 21 5.29 5.62 -13.42
N ASP A 22 4.68 5.28 -12.29
CA ASP A 22 4.67 6.18 -11.13
C ASP A 22 4.85 5.43 -9.79
N ASP A 23 6.06 5.61 -9.23
CA ASP A 23 6.42 5.81 -7.83
C ASP A 23 6.08 4.74 -6.76
N ILE A 24 7.05 3.83 -6.52
CA ILE A 24 7.30 3.23 -5.20
C ILE A 24 8.82 3.23 -4.95
N VAL A 25 9.35 4.15 -4.14
CA VAL A 25 10.71 4.00 -3.57
C VAL A 25 10.86 4.74 -2.23
N GLY A 26 11.21 4.01 -1.16
CA GLY A 26 12.21 4.47 -0.18
C GLY A 26 11.81 4.56 1.29
N VAL A 27 12.80 4.29 2.16
CA VAL A 27 12.76 4.27 3.63
C VAL A 27 13.81 5.18 4.28
N GLN A 28 13.54 5.79 5.46
CA GLN A 28 14.42 6.70 6.21
C GLN A 28 14.97 6.16 7.56
N GLU A 29 16.17 6.61 7.97
CA GLU A 29 16.86 6.40 9.27
C GLU A 29 17.04 7.74 10.02
N LEU A 30 16.83 7.78 11.35
CA LEU A 30 17.17 8.92 12.24
C LEU A 30 18.34 8.52 13.16
N LYS A 31 19.37 9.36 13.29
CA LYS A 31 20.42 9.26 14.34
C LYS A 31 19.98 10.09 15.55
N GLU A 32 20.13 9.64 16.80
CA GLU A 32 21.42 9.58 17.50
C GLU A 32 21.42 8.73 18.79
N SER A 33 22.65 8.32 19.18
CA SER A 33 23.14 7.94 20.52
C SER A 33 23.03 6.47 21.00
N SER A 34 24.19 5.80 20.89
CA SER A 34 24.73 4.63 21.63
C SER A 34 23.75 3.70 22.36
N THR A 35 23.30 2.65 21.67
CA THR A 35 23.55 1.20 21.92
C THR A 35 22.59 0.41 21.03
N LEU A 36 23.13 -0.40 20.10
CA LEU A 36 22.39 -1.28 19.17
C LEU A 36 21.11 -0.67 18.57
N SER A 37 21.26 0.25 17.61
CA SER A 37 20.13 0.94 16.98
C SER A 37 19.32 0.00 16.06
N GLU A 38 18.14 -0.43 16.51
CA GLU A 38 17.07 -0.90 15.65
C GLU A 38 16.69 0.23 14.68
N LYS A 39 17.04 0.07 13.40
CA LYS A 39 16.68 1.04 12.36
C LYS A 39 15.20 0.88 12.04
N ILE A 40 14.41 1.93 12.24
CA ILE A 40 12.97 1.96 11.93
C ILE A 40 12.81 2.37 10.46
N TYR A 41 12.06 1.57 9.70
CA TYR A 41 11.91 1.74 8.25
C TYR A 41 10.56 2.37 7.87
N VAL A 42 10.46 3.70 7.78
CA VAL A 42 9.20 4.38 7.35
C VAL A 42 9.13 4.43 5.82
N ILE A 43 8.15 3.76 5.20
CA ILE A 43 7.84 3.91 3.78
C ILE A 43 7.01 5.18 3.62
N SER A 44 7.59 6.24 3.06
CA SER A 44 6.87 7.46 2.71
C SER A 44 6.84 7.67 1.20
N CYS A 45 5.77 8.29 0.71
CA CYS A 45 5.55 8.49 -0.71
C CYS A 45 6.19 9.79 -1.21
N ARG A 46 6.37 9.89 -2.53
CA ARG A 46 7.06 11.01 -3.19
C ARG A 46 6.52 12.38 -2.81
N GLN A 47 5.21 12.53 -2.60
CA GLN A 47 4.59 13.81 -2.23
C GLN A 47 5.01 14.26 -0.83
N ASP A 48 5.10 13.33 0.12
CA ASP A 48 5.62 13.63 1.47
C ASP A 48 7.12 13.95 1.40
N LEU A 49 7.91 13.15 0.66
CA LEU A 49 9.35 13.39 0.49
C LEU A 49 9.66 14.72 -0.20
N ALA A 50 8.87 15.09 -1.21
CA ALA A 50 8.98 16.37 -1.90
C ALA A 50 8.63 17.54 -0.97
N SER A 51 7.61 17.38 -0.11
CA SER A 51 7.28 18.39 0.91
C SER A 51 8.41 18.60 1.94
N PHE A 52 9.23 17.56 2.17
CA PHE A 52 10.43 17.62 3.00
C PHE A 52 11.70 18.03 2.25
N GLY A 53 11.63 18.34 0.95
CA GLY A 53 12.79 18.75 0.15
C GLY A 53 13.79 17.62 -0.14
N ILE A 54 13.35 16.35 -0.06
CA ILE A 54 14.19 15.17 -0.26
C ILE A 54 14.07 14.72 -1.72
N ASP A 55 15.12 14.97 -2.51
CA ASP A 55 15.19 14.67 -3.95
C ASP A 55 15.39 13.16 -4.24
N ARG A 56 16.05 12.43 -3.34
CA ARG A 56 16.23 10.98 -3.42
C ARG A 56 16.52 10.36 -2.06
N MET A 57 15.92 9.21 -1.77
CA MET A 57 16.36 8.34 -0.67
C MET A 57 17.23 7.21 -1.21
N ARG A 58 18.45 7.08 -0.68
CA ARG A 58 19.33 5.93 -0.95
C ARG A 58 19.04 4.85 0.08
N THR A 59 18.34 3.80 -0.31
CA THR A 59 18.15 2.62 0.54
C THR A 59 19.33 1.66 0.37
N SER A 60 20.02 1.34 1.47
CA SER A 60 20.91 0.17 1.49
C SER A 60 20.06 -1.10 1.60
N VAL A 61 20.43 -2.14 0.87
CA VAL A 61 19.74 -3.45 0.87
C VAL A 61 20.25 -4.39 1.96
N GLU A 62 21.12 -3.91 2.84
CA GLU A 62 21.74 -4.69 3.90
C GLU A 62 20.67 -5.18 4.89
N GLY A 63 20.55 -6.50 5.07
CA GLY A 63 19.51 -7.14 5.88
C GLY A 63 18.19 -7.47 5.16
N LEU A 64 18.04 -7.10 3.87
CA LEU A 64 16.90 -7.50 3.02
C LEU A 64 17.32 -8.57 2.02
N GLU A 65 17.87 -9.69 2.52
CA GLU A 65 18.22 -10.79 1.62
C GLU A 65 16.98 -11.45 1.02
N ALA A 66 17.13 -12.05 -0.16
CA ALA A 66 16.09 -12.88 -0.73
C ALA A 66 15.76 -14.05 0.22
N ARG A 67 14.47 -14.28 0.46
CA ARG A 67 13.97 -15.32 1.36
C ARG A 67 12.84 -16.07 0.67
N ASN A 68 12.81 -17.38 0.85
CA ASN A 68 11.69 -18.21 0.44
C ASN A 68 10.62 -18.22 1.52
N LEU A 69 9.37 -18.02 1.11
CA LEU A 69 8.20 -18.09 1.99
C LEU A 69 7.20 -19.09 1.41
N SER A 70 6.63 -19.92 2.28
CA SER A 70 5.51 -20.78 1.95
C SER A 70 4.22 -20.02 2.25
N LEU A 71 3.40 -19.77 1.24
CA LEU A 71 2.10 -19.09 1.38
C LEU A 71 0.96 -20.13 1.43
N ASP A 72 0.06 -19.98 2.40
CA ASP A 72 -1.11 -20.85 2.59
C ASP A 72 -2.37 -20.18 2.02
N TRP A 73 -2.55 -20.29 0.71
CA TRP A 73 -3.71 -19.73 0.00
C TRP A 73 -5.05 -20.33 0.44
N SER A 74 -5.06 -21.50 1.08
CA SER A 74 -6.29 -22.11 1.60
C SER A 74 -6.88 -21.38 2.82
N LYS A 75 -6.07 -20.52 3.47
CA LYS A 75 -6.45 -19.75 4.66
C LYS A 75 -6.44 -18.24 4.40
N VAL A 76 -6.57 -17.84 3.14
CA VAL A 76 -6.65 -16.44 2.76
C VAL A 76 -7.88 -15.77 3.39
N ARG A 77 -7.71 -14.54 3.87
CA ARG A 77 -8.82 -13.69 4.31
C ARG A 77 -8.97 -12.52 3.37
N LEU A 78 -10.18 -12.27 2.90
CA LEU A 78 -10.53 -11.05 2.19
C LEU A 78 -11.00 -10.02 3.21
N GLU A 79 -10.19 -8.98 3.44
CA GLU A 79 -10.43 -7.95 4.44
C GLU A 79 -10.86 -6.64 3.75
N PRO A 80 -11.98 -6.02 4.17
CA PRO A 80 -12.38 -4.71 3.66
C PRO A 80 -11.48 -3.62 4.25
N VAL A 81 -11.03 -2.68 3.42
CA VAL A 81 -10.33 -1.48 3.86
C VAL A 81 -11.35 -0.38 4.07
N VAL A 82 -11.63 -0.06 5.34
CA VAL A 82 -12.74 0.84 5.73
C VAL A 82 -12.18 2.08 6.40
N ALA A 83 -12.60 3.26 5.97
CA ALA A 83 -12.17 4.53 6.55
C ALA A 83 -12.64 4.68 8.02
N GLU A 84 -11.74 5.12 8.90
CA GLU A 84 -12.04 5.34 10.33
C GLU A 84 -12.48 6.78 10.64
N GLU A 85 -12.17 7.71 9.74
CA GLU A 85 -12.50 9.13 9.85
C GLU A 85 -12.79 9.78 8.49
N LYS A 86 -13.24 11.04 8.53
CA LYS A 86 -13.47 11.85 7.33
C LYS A 86 -12.16 12.46 6.85
N VAL A 87 -11.83 12.28 5.57
CA VAL A 87 -10.67 12.92 4.94
C VAL A 87 -11.10 13.63 3.65
N PRO A 88 -10.92 14.96 3.54
CA PRO A 88 -11.23 15.70 2.32
C PRO A 88 -10.12 15.54 1.28
N PHE A 89 -10.53 15.40 0.01
CA PHE A 89 -9.64 15.32 -1.15
C PHE A 89 -9.99 16.36 -2.21
N GLN A 90 -8.96 16.85 -2.90
CA GLN A 90 -9.07 17.41 -4.25
C GLN A 90 -8.97 16.29 -5.30
N GLU A 91 -9.34 16.61 -6.54
CA GLU A 91 -9.15 15.71 -7.68
C GLU A 91 -7.65 15.45 -7.93
N GLY A 92 -7.28 14.18 -8.11
CA GLY A 92 -5.89 13.75 -8.32
C GLY A 92 -5.04 13.71 -7.05
N GLU A 93 -5.56 14.15 -5.91
CA GLU A 93 -4.82 14.18 -4.65
C GLU A 93 -4.66 12.76 -4.06
N THR A 94 -3.46 12.48 -3.56
CA THR A 94 -3.15 11.27 -2.81
C THR A 94 -2.87 11.65 -1.36
N ARG A 95 -3.49 10.94 -0.42
CA ARG A 95 -3.29 11.15 1.02
C ARG A 95 -3.29 9.84 1.78
N ILE A 96 -2.71 9.88 2.97
CA ILE A 96 -2.90 8.85 4.00
C ILE A 96 -4.30 9.03 4.61
N VAL A 97 -5.02 7.92 4.73
CA VAL A 97 -6.35 7.84 5.34
C VAL A 97 -6.30 6.82 6.48
N PRO A 98 -6.70 7.18 7.71
CA PRO A 98 -6.87 6.20 8.78
C PRO A 98 -7.98 5.21 8.45
N ILE A 99 -7.71 3.94 8.71
CA ILE A 99 -8.62 2.83 8.45
C ILE A 99 -8.85 2.01 9.70
N LYS A 100 -9.94 1.24 9.70
CA LYS A 100 -10.14 0.17 10.67
C LYS A 100 -8.95 -0.78 10.63
N ALA A 101 -8.42 -1.10 11.81
CA ALA A 101 -7.24 -1.91 11.95
C ALA A 101 -7.44 -3.32 11.34
N ILE A 102 -6.49 -3.74 10.51
CA ILE A 102 -6.41 -5.07 9.92
C ILE A 102 -5.18 -5.77 10.50
N GLU A 103 -5.40 -6.91 11.14
CA GLU A 103 -4.33 -7.71 11.74
C GLU A 103 -3.60 -8.53 10.67
N ILE A 104 -2.29 -8.34 10.58
CA ILE A 104 -1.40 -8.99 9.61
C ILE A 104 -0.43 -9.91 10.37
N PRO A 105 -0.61 -11.24 10.29
CA PRO A 105 0.27 -12.18 10.97
C PRO A 105 1.73 -12.08 10.50
N ALA A 106 2.64 -12.58 11.34
CA ALA A 106 4.02 -12.84 10.95
C ALA A 106 4.07 -13.66 9.66
N TYR A 107 4.98 -13.29 8.76
CA TYR A 107 5.21 -13.85 7.44
C TYR A 107 4.04 -13.77 6.45
N ALA A 108 2.89 -13.19 6.85
CA ALA A 108 1.77 -13.01 5.94
C ALA A 108 2.09 -11.97 4.85
N MET A 109 1.55 -12.21 3.66
CA MET A 109 1.61 -11.29 2.53
C MET A 109 0.24 -10.66 2.30
N VAL A 110 0.25 -9.40 1.89
CA VAL A 110 -0.95 -8.63 1.60
C VAL A 110 -1.00 -8.35 0.11
N PHE A 111 -2.13 -8.68 -0.52
CA PHE A 111 -2.38 -8.39 -1.93
C PHE A 111 -3.58 -7.47 -2.06
N HIS A 112 -3.48 -6.46 -2.90
CA HIS A 112 -4.63 -5.63 -3.22
C HIS A 112 -5.61 -6.42 -4.11
N SER A 113 -6.89 -6.42 -3.76
CA SER A 113 -7.94 -6.91 -4.64
C SER A 113 -8.34 -5.79 -5.60
N PHE A 114 -8.29 -6.06 -6.90
CA PHE A 114 -8.77 -5.12 -7.92
C PHE A 114 -10.31 -5.05 -7.98
N TYR A 115 -11.00 -5.96 -7.28
CA TYR A 115 -12.45 -5.92 -7.08
C TYR A 115 -12.80 -5.27 -5.74
N GLY A 116 -13.95 -4.59 -5.68
CA GLY A 116 -14.40 -3.88 -4.48
C GLY A 116 -13.80 -2.47 -4.34
N SER A 117 -13.54 -1.79 -5.46
CA SER A 117 -12.97 -0.43 -5.49
C SER A 117 -13.98 0.66 -5.16
N ASN A 118 -13.54 1.69 -4.44
CA ASN A 118 -14.33 2.90 -4.22
C ASN A 118 -14.50 3.70 -5.52
N GLY A 119 -15.70 4.20 -5.83
CA GLY A 119 -15.94 4.98 -7.06
C GLY A 119 -15.17 6.31 -7.14
N MET A 120 -14.75 6.84 -5.99
CA MET A 120 -13.98 8.08 -5.89
C MET A 120 -12.50 7.89 -6.24
N GLY A 121 -11.95 6.68 -6.13
CA GLY A 121 -10.51 6.50 -6.21
C GLY A 121 -10.06 5.08 -5.90
N HIS A 122 -8.79 4.92 -5.55
CA HIS A 122 -8.26 3.60 -5.23
C HIS A 122 -7.17 3.70 -4.17
N ILE A 123 -7.02 2.61 -3.41
CA ILE A 123 -5.89 2.46 -2.51
C ILE A 123 -4.67 1.95 -3.28
N SER A 124 -3.49 2.38 -2.84
CA SER A 124 -2.21 1.92 -3.40
C SER A 124 -1.52 0.91 -2.47
N CYS A 125 -1.64 1.11 -1.15
CA CYS A 125 -1.09 0.24 -0.13
C CYS A 125 -1.79 0.44 1.22
N ILE A 126 -1.65 -0.54 2.12
CA ILE A 126 -2.04 -0.44 3.53
C ILE A 126 -0.81 -0.64 4.42
N GLY A 127 -0.84 -0.07 5.63
CA GLY A 127 0.25 -0.21 6.58
C GLY A 127 -0.02 0.51 7.89
N ALA A 128 1.06 0.79 8.63
CA ALA A 128 1.07 1.61 9.83
C ALA A 128 2.26 2.55 9.79
N LEU A 129 2.23 3.58 10.64
CA LEU A 129 3.36 4.51 10.79
C LEU A 129 4.57 3.86 11.47
N GLU A 130 4.32 2.85 12.31
CA GLU A 130 5.37 2.06 12.94
C GLU A 130 5.84 0.95 11.99
N PHE A 131 7.15 0.89 11.75
CA PHE A 131 7.75 -0.21 11.02
C PHE A 131 7.86 -1.45 11.90
N LYS A 132 7.46 -2.59 11.34
CA LYS A 132 7.67 -3.91 11.94
C LYS A 132 8.16 -4.88 10.88
N HIS A 133 9.10 -5.73 11.27
CA HIS A 133 9.69 -6.68 10.36
C HIS A 133 8.66 -7.73 9.91
N TYR A 134 8.84 -8.32 8.72
CA TYR A 134 7.87 -9.28 8.17
C TYR A 134 7.68 -10.51 9.07
N SER A 135 8.66 -10.85 9.91
CA SER A 135 8.60 -11.96 10.86
C SER A 135 7.78 -11.67 12.12
N GLU A 136 7.30 -10.44 12.29
CA GLU A 136 6.54 -9.99 13.46
C GLU A 136 5.06 -9.88 13.13
N LYS A 137 4.22 -9.92 14.16
CA LYS A 137 2.81 -9.54 14.02
C LYS A 137 2.73 -8.04 13.75
N ARG A 138 1.97 -7.68 12.73
CA ARG A 138 1.80 -6.33 12.23
C ARG A 138 0.33 -5.96 12.25
N THR A 139 0.05 -4.67 12.29
CA THR A 139 -1.31 -4.13 12.14
C THR A 139 -1.25 -3.08 11.05
N ALA A 140 -2.21 -3.11 10.13
CA ALA A 140 -2.42 -2.02 9.18
C ALA A 140 -3.60 -1.17 9.65
N ASN A 141 -3.34 0.10 9.97
CA ASN A 141 -4.33 1.07 10.44
C ASN A 141 -4.37 2.35 9.58
N MET A 142 -3.58 2.38 8.51
CA MET A 142 -3.53 3.45 7.53
C MET A 142 -3.58 2.86 6.12
N THR A 143 -4.14 3.61 5.18
CA THR A 143 -4.02 3.32 3.74
C THR A 143 -3.60 4.58 3.01
N MET A 144 -2.86 4.41 1.92
CA MET A 144 -2.73 5.48 0.93
C MET A 144 -3.89 5.39 -0.05
N PHE A 145 -4.60 6.50 -0.25
CA PHE A 145 -5.73 6.60 -1.18
C PHE A 145 -5.49 7.73 -2.17
N GLN A 146 -5.61 7.43 -3.46
CA GLN A 146 -5.57 8.42 -4.53
C GLN A 146 -6.99 8.70 -5.03
N SER A 147 -7.43 9.95 -4.89
CA SER A 147 -8.73 10.39 -5.37
C SER A 147 -8.70 10.76 -6.85
N ARG A 148 -9.74 10.37 -7.58
CA ARG A 148 -9.98 10.72 -8.99
C ARG A 148 -10.97 11.88 -9.15
N LEU A 149 -11.56 12.34 -8.06
CA LEU A 149 -12.56 13.42 -8.07
C LEU A 149 -12.54 14.20 -6.76
N LYS A 150 -12.96 15.46 -6.79
CA LYS A 150 -13.04 16.30 -5.59
C LYS A 150 -14.21 15.86 -4.71
N ALA A 151 -13.92 15.08 -3.68
CA ALA A 151 -14.89 14.64 -2.68
C ALA A 151 -14.19 14.29 -1.36
N SER A 152 -14.96 13.93 -0.33
CA SER A 152 -14.41 13.44 0.94
C SER A 152 -14.64 11.94 1.05
N VAL A 153 -13.63 11.23 1.55
CA VAL A 153 -13.87 9.95 2.22
C VAL A 153 -14.61 10.24 3.51
N MET A 154 -15.64 9.46 3.82
CA MET A 154 -16.38 9.52 5.08
C MET A 154 -16.05 8.31 5.95
N LYS A 155 -16.18 8.48 7.27
CA LYS A 155 -16.05 7.37 8.22
C LYS A 155 -17.01 6.24 7.84
N GLY A 156 -16.50 5.02 7.74
CA GLY A 156 -17.26 3.84 7.36
C GLY A 156 -17.29 3.53 5.87
N ASP A 157 -16.75 4.41 5.01
CA ASP A 157 -16.67 4.15 3.58
C ASP A 157 -15.72 2.97 3.28
N LEU A 158 -16.14 2.13 2.33
CA LEU A 158 -15.28 1.11 1.76
C LEU A 158 -14.31 1.77 0.78
N LEU A 159 -13.01 1.67 1.03
CA LEU A 159 -11.95 2.23 0.20
C LEU A 159 -11.40 1.21 -0.81
N GLY A 160 -11.42 -0.06 -0.45
CA GLY A 160 -10.92 -1.18 -1.24
C GLY A 160 -11.01 -2.49 -0.47
N GLN A 161 -10.40 -3.53 -1.01
CA GLN A 161 -10.28 -4.83 -0.33
C GLN A 161 -8.85 -5.36 -0.48
N VAL A 162 -8.38 -6.08 0.52
CA VAL A 162 -7.09 -6.76 0.47
C VAL A 162 -7.22 -8.22 0.81
N LEU A 163 -6.34 -9.04 0.26
CA LEU A 163 -6.17 -10.43 0.66
C LEU A 163 -5.01 -10.51 1.64
N VAL A 164 -5.26 -11.04 2.82
CA VAL A 164 -4.22 -11.40 3.79
C VAL A 164 -3.96 -12.89 3.64
N VAL A 165 -2.81 -13.24 3.05
CA VAL A 165 -2.39 -14.61 2.80
C VAL A 165 -1.39 -15.01 3.87
N PRO A 166 -1.73 -15.95 4.79
CA PRO A 166 -0.79 -16.41 5.79
C PRO A 166 0.46 -17.02 5.15
N GLY A 167 1.61 -16.76 5.75
CA GLY A 167 2.88 -17.31 5.31
C GLY A 167 3.66 -17.92 6.46
N LYS A 168 4.72 -18.64 6.11
CA LYS A 168 5.77 -19.09 7.04
C LYS A 168 7.10 -19.12 6.30
N LYS A 169 8.20 -19.13 7.07
CA LYS A 169 9.52 -19.44 6.53
C LYS A 169 9.46 -20.80 5.82
N ALA A 170 9.91 -20.83 4.56
CA ALA A 170 10.01 -22.07 3.78
C ALA A 170 11.10 -23.00 4.34
#